data_AF-A0A1F4R2Z8-F1
#
_entry.id   AF-A0A1F4R2Z8-F1
#
_cell.length_a   1.000
_cell.length_b   1.000
_cell.length_c   1.000
_cell.angle_alpha   90.00
_cell.angle_beta   90.00
_cell.angle_gamma   90.00
#
_symmetry.space_group_name_H-M   'P 1'
#
loop_
_entity.id
_entity.type
_entity.pdbx_description
1 polymer ?
#
loop_
_entity_poly.entity_id
_entity_poly.type
_entity_poly.pdbx_seq_one_letter_code
_entity_poly.pdbx_strand_id
1 'polypeptide(L)' 'MTEVKKLAGAALDVHEKEGAGKFSPFVGMANVVLSPHIGSTTYDTQRDIGRRIIAIVNDFAHELSLKPGKKLAAVA' A
#
# COMPACT_ATOMS: atom_id res chain seq x y z
N MET A 1 -4.13 37.95 -7.27
CA MET A 1 -2.95 37.06 -7.26
C MET A 1 -3.15 36.03 -8.36
N THR A 2 -2.45 36.17 -9.48
CA THR A 2 -2.46 35.20 -10.59
C THR A 2 -1.50 34.07 -10.26
N GLU A 3 -2.03 32.94 -9.78
CA GLU A 3 -1.24 31.71 -9.71
C GLU A 3 -0.96 31.20 -11.12
N VAL A 4 0.31 31.05 -11.45
CA VAL A 4 0.75 30.33 -12.64
C VAL A 4 0.40 28.86 -12.42
N LYS A 5 -0.65 28.36 -13.08
CA LYS A 5 -0.94 26.91 -13.16
C LYS A 5 0.21 26.23 -13.92
N LYS A 6 1.26 25.83 -13.20
CA LYS A 6 2.45 25.17 -13.76
C LYS A 6 2.13 23.78 -14.33
N LEU A 7 1.08 23.13 -13.83
CA LEU A 7 0.65 21.80 -14.26
C LEU A 7 -0.79 21.87 -14.75
N ALA A 8 -1.06 21.22 -15.89
CA ALA A 8 -2.40 21.13 -16.45
C ALA A 8 -3.34 20.33 -15.54
N GLY A 9 -2.82 19.32 -14.83
CA GLY A 9 -3.57 18.50 -13.87
C GLY A 9 -2.72 17.42 -13.22
N ALA A 10 -3.34 16.63 -12.34
CA ALA A 10 -2.71 15.50 -11.65
C ALA A 10 -3.72 14.37 -11.40
N ALA A 11 -3.24 13.13 -11.31
CA ALA A 11 -4.01 11.97 -10.88
C ALA A 11 -3.24 11.23 -9.79
N LEU A 12 -3.89 10.96 -8.65
CA LEU A 12 -3.25 10.34 -7.49
C LEU A 12 -4.08 9.17 -6.96
N ASP A 13 -3.39 8.07 -6.66
CA ASP A 13 -3.95 6.90 -5.97
C ASP A 13 -3.61 6.87 -4.49
N VAL A 14 -2.52 7.53 -4.09
CA VAL A 14 -2.01 7.54 -2.72
C VAL A 14 -2.23 8.89 -2.06
N HIS A 15 -2.49 8.88 -0.75
CA HIS A 15 -2.67 10.10 0.03
C HIS A 15 -1.76 10.11 1.27
N GLU A 16 -1.39 11.30 1.74
CA GLU A 16 -0.56 11.45 2.95
C GLU A 16 -1.24 10.84 4.19
N LYS A 17 -2.56 11.04 4.31
CA LYS A 17 -3.40 10.44 5.35
C LYS A 17 -4.50 9.63 4.68
N GLU A 18 -4.51 8.34 4.98
CA GLU A 18 -5.46 7.37 4.41
C GLU A 18 -6.44 6.84 5.45
N GLY A 19 -7.54 6.25 4.98
CA GLY A 19 -8.59 5.66 5.82
C GLY A 19 -9.84 6.53 5.99
N ALA A 20 -10.79 6.01 6.76
CA ALA A 20 -12.11 6.62 6.91
C ALA A 20 -12.02 8.05 7.47
N GLY A 21 -12.76 8.98 6.83
CA GLY A 21 -12.82 10.38 7.24
C GLY A 21 -11.54 11.17 6.96
N LYS A 22 -10.57 10.63 6.22
CA LYS A 22 -9.39 11.35 5.74
C LYS A 22 -9.60 11.79 4.30
N PHE A 23 -9.35 13.06 4.03
CA PHE A 23 -9.51 13.66 2.71
C PHE A 23 -8.23 14.37 2.30
N SER A 24 -7.82 14.19 1.05
CA SER A 24 -6.69 14.91 0.47
C SER A 24 -6.95 16.41 0.42
N PRO A 25 -5.93 17.27 0.63
CA PRO A 25 -6.05 18.71 0.39
C PRO A 25 -6.45 19.07 -1.06
N PHE A 26 -6.33 18.13 -1.99
CA PHE A 26 -6.67 18.31 -3.40
C PHE A 26 -8.13 18.00 -3.73
N VAL A 27 -8.94 17.57 -2.75
CA VAL A 27 -10.38 17.34 -2.96
C VAL A 27 -11.05 18.64 -3.46
N GLY A 28 -11.82 18.52 -4.54
CA GLY A 28 -12.54 19.64 -5.17
C GLY A 28 -11.73 20.44 -6.18
N MET A 29 -10.44 20.16 -6.37
CA MET A 29 -9.66 20.77 -7.46
C MET A 29 -10.12 20.22 -8.81
N ALA A 30 -10.62 21.09 -9.69
CA ALA A 30 -11.22 20.70 -10.96
C ALA A 30 -10.26 19.98 -11.94
N ASN A 31 -8.95 20.11 -11.76
CA ASN A 31 -7.92 19.47 -12.58
C ASN A 31 -7.18 18.34 -11.86
N VAL A 32 -7.74 17.82 -10.76
CA VAL A 32 -7.18 16.68 -10.02
C VAL A 32 -8.17 15.54 -9.97
N VAL A 33 -7.71 14.35 -10.33
CA VAL A 33 -8.45 13.10 -10.15
C VAL A 33 -7.83 12.34 -8.97
N LEU A 34 -8.67 11.91 -8.03
CA LEU A 34 -8.25 11.14 -6.86
C LEU A 34 -8.94 9.78 -6.90
N SER A 35 -8.19 8.70 -6.77
CA SER A 35 -8.70 7.38 -6.40
C SER A 35 -8.38 7.09 -4.93
N PRO A 36 -9.14 6.21 -4.25
CA PRO A 36 -8.63 5.58 -3.03
C PRO A 36 -7.40 4.73 -3.39
N HIS A 37 -6.54 4.39 -2.42
CA HIS A 37 -5.30 3.62 -2.66
C HIS A 37 -5.59 2.18 -3.08
N ILE A 38 -5.82 1.99 -4.38
CA ILE A 38 -6.36 0.74 -4.96
C ILE A 38 -5.44 0.12 -6.00
N GLY A 39 -4.26 0.68 -6.27
CA GLY A 39 -3.35 0.20 -7.32
C GLY A 39 -2.98 -1.29 -7.23
N SER A 40 -2.91 -1.86 -6.02
CA SER A 40 -2.63 -3.30 -5.79
C SER A 40 -3.88 -4.14 -5.51
N THR A 41 -5.08 -3.54 -5.48
CA THR A 41 -6.31 -4.21 -5.01
C THR A 41 -7.07 -4.95 -6.11
N THR A 42 -6.49 -5.09 -7.30
CA THR A 42 -7.08 -5.93 -8.35
C THR A 42 -7.09 -7.40 -7.93
N TYR A 43 -8.06 -8.17 -8.44
CA TYR A 43 -8.22 -9.58 -8.07
C TYR A 43 -6.96 -10.42 -8.33
N ASP A 44 -6.31 -10.23 -9.48
CA ASP A 44 -5.12 -10.99 -9.85
C ASP A 44 -3.92 -10.62 -8.97
N THR A 45 -3.69 -9.32 -8.73
CA THR A 45 -2.60 -8.85 -7.87
C THR A 45 -2.78 -9.32 -6.43
N GLN A 46 -3.99 -9.24 -5.89
CA GLN A 46 -4.27 -9.73 -4.53
C GLN A 46 -4.08 -11.25 -4.41
N ARG A 47 -4.41 -12.01 -5.46
CA ARG A 47 -4.17 -13.46 -5.51
C ARG A 47 -2.67 -13.78 -5.45
N ASP A 48 -1.84 -13.03 -6.17
CA ASP A 48 -0.40 -13.22 -6.18
C ASP A 48 0.27 -12.76 -4.89
N ILE A 49 -0.18 -11.64 -4.32
CA ILE A 49 0.22 -11.20 -2.98
C ILE A 49 -0.11 -12.29 -1.95
N GLY A 50 -1.32 -12.84 -1.98
CA GLY A 50 -1.74 -13.92 -1.08
C GLY A 50 -0.84 -15.15 -1.18
N ARG A 51 -0.51 -15.60 -2.40
CA ARG A 51 0.44 -16.70 -2.62
C ARG A 51 1.82 -16.40 -2.03
N ARG A 52 2.31 -15.17 -2.22
CA ARG A 52 3.63 -14.77 -1.71
C ARG A 52 3.66 -14.74 -0.17
N ILE A 53 2.58 -14.26 0.46
CA ILE A 53 2.42 -14.28 1.92
C ILE A 53 2.46 -15.71 2.45
N ILE A 54 1.72 -16.63 1.82
CA ILE A 54 1.71 -18.05 2.22
C ILE A 54 3.12 -18.66 2.11
N ALA A 55 3.85 -18.38 1.04
CA ALA A 55 5.23 -18.86 0.88
C ALA A 55 6.13 -18.37 2.03
N ILE A 56 6.08 -17.07 2.36
CA ILE A 56 6.88 -16.48 3.46
C ILE A 56 6.53 -17.14 4.81
N VAL A 57 5.25 -17.36 5.09
CA VAL A 57 4.81 -18.00 6.34
C VAL A 57 5.29 -19.45 6.42
N ASN A 58 5.22 -20.20 5.33
CA ASN A 58 5.68 -21.58 5.27
C ASN A 58 7.20 -21.69 5.44
N ASP A 59 7.95 -20.82 4.77
CA ASP A 59 9.41 -20.77 4.89
C ASP A 59 9.82 -20.50 6.34
N PHE A 60 9.17 -19.53 6.98
CA PHE A 60 9.38 -19.21 8.38
C PHE A 60 9.05 -20.39 9.32
N ALA A 61 7.90 -21.06 9.10
CA ALA A 61 7.51 -22.22 9.90
C ALA A 61 8.48 -23.39 9.74
N HIS A 62 8.97 -23.63 8.51
CA HIS A 62 9.97 -24.64 8.23
C HIS A 62 11.30 -24.32 8.93
N GLU A 63 11.77 -23.08 8.88
CA GLU A 63 12.99 -22.67 9.60
C GLU A 63 12.89 -22.89 11.11
N LEU A 64 11.73 -22.64 11.72
CA LEU A 64 11.50 -22.91 13.14
C LEU A 64 11.55 -24.41 13.45
N SER A 65 10.99 -25.25 12.57
CA SER A 65 10.99 -26.71 12.76
C SER A 65 12.41 -27.31 12.77
N LEU A 66 13.36 -26.67 12.07
CA LEU A 66 14.75 -27.12 11.97
C LEU A 66 15.64 -26.64 13.14
N LYS A 67 15.19 -25.70 13.97
CA LYS A 67 16.00 -25.12 15.06
C LYS A 67 15.23 -25.07 16.39
N PRO A 68 14.86 -26.22 16.97
CA PRO A 68 14.17 -26.24 18.25
C PRO A 68 15.01 -25.54 19.34
N GLY A 69 14.47 -24.49 19.95
CA GLY A 69 15.08 -23.78 21.08
C GLY A 69 15.83 -22.47 20.77
N LYS A 70 15.98 -22.03 19.51
CA LYS A 70 16.45 -20.66 19.25
C LYS A 70 15.32 -19.66 19.53
N LYS A 71 15.53 -18.75 20.49
CA LYS A 71 14.67 -17.56 20.62
C LYS A 71 14.70 -16.81 19.30
N LEU A 72 13.53 -16.59 18.72
CA LEU A 72 13.34 -15.70 17.58
C LEU A 72 13.95 -14.34 17.93
N ALA A 73 15.02 -13.95 17.24
CA ALA A 73 15.39 -12.55 17.17
C ALA A 73 14.21 -11.87 16.48
N ALA A 74 13.47 -11.06 17.22
CA ALA A 74 12.35 -10.31 16.68
C ALA A 74 12.82 -9.54 15.45
N VAL A 75 12.13 -9.73 14.33
CA VAL A 75 12.32 -8.90 13.14
C VAL A 75 11.90 -7.49 13.56
N ALA A 76 12.90 -6.62 13.72
CA ALA A 76 12.73 -5.21 14.04
C ALA A 76 12.43 -4.40 12.77
#